data_AF-A0A972VHB5-F1
#
_entry.id   AF-A0A972VHB5-F1
#
_cell.length_a   1.000
_cell.length_b   1.000
_cell.length_c   1.000
_cell.angle_alpha   90.00
_cell.angle_beta   90.00
_cell.angle_gamma   90.00
#
_symmetry.space_group_name_H-M   'P 1'
#
loop_
_entity.id
_entity.type
_entity.pdbx_description
1 polymer ?
#
loop_
_entity_poly.entity_id
_entity_poly.type
_entity_poly.pdbx_seq_one_letter_code
_entity_poly.pdbx_strand_id
1 'polypeptide(L)'
;RSGDRELVDALKPRLAALYDYFQTFTNEDGLLESLDSWIFVEWSKANSFVQDVSYPTNMLYAAALSAAGKLYDEPDLLAQSEQIRTVIRQQSFDGEFFVDNAIRKDGALEITRNRTEVCQYFAFFFDVATPQTHGALWRKLAHQFGPERNQTQAFPDIHPANAFIGNYLRSELLSQNGHAPQIKKELVDFYLYMAEQTGTLWENVGASASCNHGFASHVAQSLYRDVLGVHTVDTQGKTIHLKIADVDLDWCEGRLMTPQGPVTVKWWKHNGEILYRADVPAGYVLEVDNLTSDRLSLR
;
A
#
# COMPACT_ATOMS: atom_id res chain seq x y z
N ARG A 1 -7.94 13.77 7.01
CA ARG A 1 -8.79 13.12 8.05
C ARG A 1 -9.44 14.17 8.95
N SER A 2 -8.69 14.98 9.71
CA SER A 2 -9.27 15.99 10.62
C SER A 2 -9.79 17.27 9.95
N GLY A 3 -9.30 17.61 8.76
CA GLY A 3 -9.55 18.93 8.15
C GLY A 3 -8.72 20.07 8.77
N ASP A 4 -7.73 19.72 9.59
CA ASP A 4 -6.89 20.68 10.32
C ASP A 4 -5.92 21.41 9.40
N ARG A 5 -6.37 22.55 8.86
CA ARG A 5 -5.57 23.37 7.95
C ARG A 5 -4.43 24.11 8.67
N GLU A 6 -4.63 24.48 9.93
CA GLU A 6 -3.61 25.16 10.73
C GLU A 6 -2.36 24.28 10.91
N LEU A 7 -2.56 22.99 11.24
CA LEU A 7 -1.46 22.02 11.30
C LEU A 7 -0.75 21.86 9.96
N VAL A 8 -1.52 21.79 8.86
CA VAL A 8 -0.95 21.67 7.50
C VAL A 8 -0.08 22.88 7.17
N ASP A 9 -0.57 24.09 7.42
CA ASP A 9 0.17 25.32 7.12
C ASP A 9 1.41 25.47 8.01
N ALA A 10 1.31 25.11 9.29
CA ALA A 10 2.43 25.13 10.23
C ALA A 10 3.58 24.18 9.84
N LEU A 11 3.28 23.11 9.09
CA LEU A 11 4.29 22.16 8.61
C LEU A 11 4.92 22.54 7.26
N LYS A 12 4.37 23.52 6.52
CA LYS A 12 4.87 23.91 5.20
C LYS A 12 6.38 24.25 5.20
N PRO A 13 6.92 25.04 6.16
CA PRO A 13 8.35 25.37 6.17
C PRO A 13 9.26 24.15 6.38
N ARG A 14 8.80 23.14 7.13
CA ARG A 14 9.58 21.91 7.35
C ARG A 14 9.65 21.06 6.09
N LEU A 15 8.56 21.00 5.33
CA LEU A 15 8.54 20.28 4.05
C LEU A 15 9.38 20.98 2.98
N ALA A 16 9.38 22.31 2.95
CA ALA A 16 10.27 23.07 2.08
C ALA A 16 11.75 22.77 2.38
N ALA A 17 12.15 22.80 3.66
CA ALA A 17 13.53 22.47 4.04
C ALA A 17 13.91 21.01 3.70
N LEU A 18 12.97 20.07 3.82
CA LEU A 18 13.19 18.68 3.43
C LEU A 18 13.34 18.54 1.91
N TYR A 19 12.56 19.28 1.13
CA TYR A 19 12.69 19.34 -0.32
C TYR A 19 14.04 19.89 -0.74
N ASP A 20 14.47 21.01 -0.16
CA ASP A 20 15.77 21.63 -0.45
C ASP A 20 16.92 20.66 -0.17
N TYR A 21 16.82 19.87 0.91
CA TYR A 21 17.77 18.79 1.19
C TYR A 21 17.79 17.73 0.09
N PHE A 22 16.63 17.22 -0.35
CA PHE A 22 16.59 16.19 -1.41
C PHE A 22 17.06 16.72 -2.78
N GLN A 23 16.88 18.01 -3.07
CA GLN A 23 17.37 18.60 -4.31
C GLN A 23 18.90 18.47 -4.46
N THR A 24 19.66 18.45 -3.36
CA THR A 24 21.12 18.31 -3.44
C THR A 24 21.58 16.91 -3.88
N PHE A 25 20.69 15.92 -3.85
CA PHE A 25 20.94 14.54 -4.30
C PHE A 25 20.37 14.24 -5.67
N THR A 26 19.78 15.24 -6.34
CA THR A 26 19.14 15.03 -7.64
C THR A 26 20.19 14.97 -8.75
N ASN A 27 20.23 13.87 -9.49
CA ASN A 27 21.15 13.66 -10.60
C ASN A 27 20.64 14.28 -11.92
N GLU A 28 21.36 14.07 -13.02
CA GLU A 28 21.05 14.61 -14.35
C GLU A 28 19.70 14.12 -14.93
N ASP A 29 19.21 12.97 -14.45
CA ASP A 29 17.93 12.39 -14.85
C ASP A 29 16.77 12.86 -13.97
N GLY A 30 17.05 13.65 -12.92
CA GLY A 30 16.06 14.10 -11.96
C GLY A 30 15.74 13.09 -10.85
N LEU A 31 16.55 12.05 -10.69
CA LEU A 31 16.42 11.04 -9.65
C LEU A 31 17.33 11.35 -8.45
N LEU A 32 16.90 10.98 -7.25
CA LEU A 32 17.76 10.93 -6.07
C LEU A 32 18.85 9.87 -6.27
N GLU A 33 20.10 10.27 -6.08
CA GLU A 33 21.30 9.47 -6.20
C GLU A 33 22.23 9.68 -5.01
N SER A 34 22.82 8.59 -4.51
CA SER A 34 23.86 8.60 -3.47
C SER A 34 23.45 9.37 -2.20
N LEU A 35 22.23 9.11 -1.71
CA LEU A 35 21.70 9.67 -0.47
C LEU A 35 22.61 9.37 0.73
N ASP A 36 22.70 10.32 1.65
CA ASP A 36 23.47 10.15 2.89
C ASP A 36 22.81 9.13 3.84
N SER A 37 23.64 8.58 4.72
CA SER A 37 23.22 7.74 5.86
C SER A 37 22.52 6.44 5.46
N TRP A 38 21.49 6.03 6.20
CA TRP A 38 20.85 4.73 6.03
C TRP A 38 19.59 4.85 5.17
N ILE A 39 19.71 4.39 3.92
CA ILE A 39 18.59 4.24 3.01
C ILE A 39 17.91 2.90 3.32
N PHE A 40 16.65 2.96 3.74
CA PHE A 40 15.87 1.78 4.13
C PHE A 40 14.59 1.68 3.29
N VAL A 41 14.39 0.53 2.66
CA VAL A 41 13.17 0.18 1.92
C VAL A 41 12.31 -0.77 2.75
N GLU A 42 12.87 -1.92 3.12
CA GLU A 42 12.25 -2.91 4.00
C GLU A 42 13.24 -3.98 4.46
N TRP A 43 12.83 -4.88 5.36
CA TRP A 43 13.65 -6.00 5.84
C TRP A 43 13.85 -7.15 4.82
N SER A 44 14.23 -6.84 3.59
CA SER A 44 14.50 -7.83 2.54
C SER A 44 15.77 -7.53 1.75
N LYS A 45 15.98 -8.26 0.65
CA LYS A 45 17.12 -8.03 -0.25
C LYS A 45 17.12 -6.63 -0.87
N ALA A 46 15.98 -5.93 -0.90
CA ALA A 46 15.88 -4.56 -1.39
C ALA A 46 16.90 -3.61 -0.74
N ASN A 47 17.18 -3.75 0.55
CA ASN A 47 18.19 -2.94 1.24
C ASN A 47 19.63 -3.22 0.79
N SER A 48 19.89 -4.31 0.06
CA SER A 48 21.18 -4.54 -0.60
C SER A 48 21.30 -3.80 -1.92
N PHE A 49 20.23 -3.15 -2.41
CA PHE A 49 20.11 -2.53 -3.72
C PHE A 49 19.78 -1.03 -3.62
N VAL A 50 20.27 -0.37 -2.58
CA VAL A 50 20.02 1.07 -2.35
C VAL A 50 21.19 1.97 -2.76
N GLN A 51 22.20 1.40 -3.44
CA GLN A 51 23.37 2.15 -3.87
C GLN A 51 23.03 3.03 -5.07
N ASP A 52 23.66 4.20 -5.12
CA ASP A 52 23.48 5.24 -6.14
C ASP A 52 22.00 5.53 -6.37
N VAL A 53 21.40 5.03 -7.45
CA VAL A 53 19.98 5.24 -7.77
C VAL A 53 19.15 4.04 -7.33
N SER A 54 18.40 4.20 -6.24
CA SER A 54 17.33 3.25 -5.84
C SER A 54 15.99 3.68 -6.43
N TYR A 55 15.41 2.86 -7.29
CA TYR A 55 14.10 3.16 -7.87
C TYR A 55 12.97 3.12 -6.84
N PRO A 56 12.88 2.16 -5.90
CA PRO A 56 11.89 2.21 -4.82
C PRO A 56 11.94 3.50 -4.00
N THR A 57 13.14 3.98 -3.64
CA THR A 57 13.29 5.26 -2.93
C THR A 57 12.79 6.44 -3.77
N ASN A 58 13.07 6.44 -5.07
CA ASN A 58 12.59 7.47 -5.99
C ASN A 58 11.07 7.39 -6.25
N MET A 59 10.46 6.21 -6.23
CA MET A 59 9.01 6.03 -6.28
C MET A 59 8.33 6.66 -5.05
N LEU A 60 8.87 6.41 -3.86
CA LEU A 60 8.41 7.05 -2.62
C LEU A 60 8.62 8.57 -2.67
N TYR A 61 9.76 9.04 -3.16
CA TYR A 61 10.02 10.47 -3.30
C TYR A 61 9.04 11.15 -4.27
N ALA A 62 8.77 10.54 -5.43
CA ALA A 62 7.75 11.02 -6.36
C ALA A 62 6.37 11.11 -5.70
N ALA A 63 5.99 10.13 -4.87
CA ALA A 63 4.74 10.18 -4.12
C ALA A 63 4.73 11.28 -3.06
N ALA A 64 5.85 11.51 -2.36
CA ALA A 64 5.99 12.60 -1.40
C ALA A 64 5.84 13.98 -2.07
N LEU A 65 6.48 14.19 -3.23
CA LEU A 65 6.32 15.40 -4.04
C LEU A 65 4.87 15.58 -4.51
N SER A 66 4.22 14.49 -4.98
CA SER A 66 2.82 14.54 -5.40
C SER A 66 1.89 14.92 -4.26
N ALA A 67 2.11 14.35 -3.07
CA ALA A 67 1.32 14.65 -1.88
C ALA A 67 1.52 16.11 -1.44
N ALA A 68 2.75 16.62 -1.42
CA ALA A 68 3.05 18.01 -1.10
C ALA A 68 2.44 18.97 -2.13
N GLY A 69 2.58 18.68 -3.42
CA GLY A 69 2.00 19.48 -4.51
C GLY A 69 0.48 19.61 -4.40
N LYS A 70 -0.22 18.51 -4.06
CA LYS A 70 -1.67 18.53 -3.81
C LYS A 70 -2.05 19.27 -2.51
N LEU A 71 -1.24 19.16 -1.47
CA LEU A 71 -1.55 19.72 -0.15
C LEU A 71 -1.40 21.24 -0.10
N TYR A 72 -0.47 21.79 -0.89
CA TYR A 72 -0.10 23.20 -0.91
C TYR A 72 -0.35 23.91 -2.24
N ASP A 73 -1.02 23.24 -3.18
CA ASP A 73 -1.32 23.75 -4.53
C ASP A 73 -0.06 24.20 -5.30
N GLU A 74 1.01 23.38 -5.23
CA GLU A 74 2.30 23.65 -5.88
C GLU A 74 2.46 22.79 -7.16
N PRO A 75 2.13 23.31 -8.35
CA PRO A 75 2.13 22.54 -9.60
C PRO A 75 3.52 22.04 -10.02
N ASP A 76 4.59 22.75 -9.66
CA ASP A 76 5.96 22.37 -10.00
C ASP A 76 6.36 21.05 -9.32
N LEU A 77 5.92 20.82 -8.07
CA LEU A 77 6.15 19.55 -7.37
C LEU A 77 5.39 18.40 -8.04
N LEU A 78 4.19 18.67 -8.57
CA LEU A 78 3.41 17.68 -9.33
C LEU A 78 4.12 17.33 -10.64
N ALA A 79 4.65 18.32 -11.34
CA ALA A 79 5.41 18.12 -12.58
C ALA A 79 6.69 17.31 -12.34
N GLN A 80 7.46 17.64 -11.30
CA GLN A 80 8.66 16.90 -10.92
C GLN A 80 8.35 15.46 -10.51
N SER A 81 7.27 15.25 -9.74
CA SER A 81 6.77 13.93 -9.39
C SER A 81 6.54 13.08 -10.64
N GLU A 82 5.82 13.60 -11.64
CA GLU A 82 5.53 12.84 -12.86
C GLU A 82 6.76 12.64 -13.76
N GLN A 83 7.69 13.59 -13.76
CA GLN A 83 8.97 13.42 -14.45
C GLN A 83 9.76 12.25 -13.85
N ILE A 84 9.86 12.16 -12.52
CA ILE A 84 10.50 11.03 -11.84
C ILE A 84 9.81 9.71 -12.22
N ARG A 85 8.47 9.65 -12.17
CA ARG A 85 7.73 8.43 -12.58
C ARG A 85 8.02 8.05 -14.03
N THR A 86 8.10 9.03 -14.93
CA THR A 86 8.42 8.82 -16.34
C THR A 86 9.81 8.24 -16.53
N VAL A 87 10.82 8.79 -15.85
CA VAL A 87 12.20 8.29 -15.91
C VAL A 87 12.28 6.88 -15.34
N ILE A 88 11.62 6.60 -14.21
CA ILE A 88 11.58 5.25 -13.63
C ILE A 88 10.95 4.26 -14.62
N ARG A 89 9.82 4.60 -15.26
CA ARG A 89 9.21 3.73 -16.29
C ARG A 89 10.16 3.44 -17.45
N GLN A 90 11.00 4.40 -17.84
CA GLN A 90 11.96 4.26 -18.93
C GLN A 90 13.19 3.45 -18.55
N GLN A 91 13.74 3.65 -17.35
CA GLN A 91 15.00 3.04 -16.91
C GLN A 91 14.80 1.71 -16.18
N SER A 92 13.78 1.59 -15.34
CA SER A 92 13.61 0.46 -14.42
C SER A 92 12.76 -0.67 -15.01
N PHE A 93 11.78 -0.38 -15.87
CA PHE A 93 10.93 -1.43 -16.43
C PHE A 93 11.60 -2.13 -17.61
N ASP A 94 11.91 -3.42 -17.46
CA ASP A 94 12.61 -4.21 -18.48
C ASP A 94 11.69 -4.91 -19.50
N GLY A 95 10.39 -4.59 -19.45
CA GLY A 95 9.34 -5.26 -20.24
C GLY A 95 8.60 -6.35 -19.48
N GLU A 96 9.14 -6.82 -18.35
CA GLU A 96 8.55 -7.83 -17.50
C GLU A 96 8.38 -7.40 -16.04
N PHE A 97 9.43 -6.83 -15.45
CA PHE A 97 9.51 -6.38 -14.05
C PHE A 97 10.23 -5.03 -13.96
N PHE A 98 10.08 -4.35 -12.82
CA PHE A 98 10.90 -3.20 -12.44
C PHE A 98 12.20 -3.69 -11.78
N VAL A 99 13.33 -3.15 -12.23
CA VAL A 99 14.65 -3.30 -11.62
C VAL A 99 14.74 -2.40 -10.39
N ASP A 100 15.42 -2.84 -9.33
CA ASP A 100 15.51 -2.13 -8.05
C ASP A 100 16.45 -0.93 -8.10
N ASN A 101 17.56 -1.02 -8.84
CA ASN A 101 18.55 0.04 -8.83
C ASN A 101 19.42 0.11 -10.08
N ALA A 102 20.08 1.27 -10.22
CA ALA A 102 21.17 1.50 -11.15
C ALA A 102 22.40 2.02 -10.39
N ILE A 103 23.59 1.71 -10.90
CA ILE A 103 24.88 2.05 -10.27
C ILE A 103 25.70 2.94 -11.19
N ARG A 104 26.42 3.89 -10.60
CA ARG A 104 27.28 4.84 -11.31
C ARG A 104 28.63 4.20 -11.58
N LYS A 105 28.98 4.02 -12.86
CA LYS A 105 30.31 3.55 -13.29
C LYS A 105 30.89 4.46 -14.35
N ASP A 106 32.11 4.94 -14.12
CA ASP A 106 32.86 5.78 -15.06
C ASP A 106 32.04 6.99 -15.59
N GLY A 107 31.18 7.55 -14.73
CA GLY A 107 30.30 8.69 -15.04
C GLY A 107 28.95 8.32 -15.67
N ALA A 108 28.73 7.07 -16.08
CA ALA A 108 27.49 6.60 -16.67
C ALA A 108 26.64 5.80 -15.66
N LEU A 109 25.31 5.94 -15.75
CA LEU A 109 24.38 5.15 -14.95
C LEU A 109 24.14 3.78 -15.64
N GLU A 110 24.48 2.70 -14.95
CA GLU A 110 24.24 1.34 -15.41
C GLU A 110 23.08 0.70 -14.65
N ILE A 111 21.97 0.44 -15.35
CA ILE A 111 20.82 -0.29 -14.80
C ILE A 111 21.25 -1.72 -14.46
N THR A 112 20.99 -2.16 -13.23
CA THR A 112 21.36 -3.50 -12.78
C THR A 112 20.36 -4.57 -13.27
N ARG A 113 20.46 -5.78 -12.72
CA ARG A 113 19.45 -6.84 -12.87
C ARG A 113 18.78 -7.20 -11.54
N ASN A 114 19.02 -6.42 -10.50
CA ASN A 114 18.48 -6.67 -9.18
C ASN A 114 16.98 -6.44 -9.20
N ARG A 115 16.22 -7.41 -8.71
CA ARG A 115 14.75 -7.34 -8.70
C ARG A 115 14.20 -7.91 -7.40
N THR A 116 13.30 -7.17 -6.80
CA THR A 116 12.61 -7.56 -5.57
C THR A 116 11.11 -7.45 -5.77
N GLU A 117 10.39 -8.27 -5.02
CA GLU A 117 8.93 -8.24 -4.98
C GLU A 117 8.41 -6.88 -4.48
N VAL A 118 9.09 -6.29 -3.49
CA VAL A 118 8.73 -4.97 -2.95
C VAL A 118 8.92 -3.83 -3.94
N CYS A 119 9.94 -3.88 -4.82
CA CYS A 119 10.08 -2.89 -5.90
C CYS A 119 8.84 -2.87 -6.82
N GLN A 120 8.28 -4.05 -7.10
CA GLN A 120 7.05 -4.16 -7.89
C GLN A 120 5.87 -3.55 -7.12
N TYR A 121 5.78 -3.81 -5.81
CA TYR A 121 4.73 -3.22 -4.98
C TYR A 121 4.82 -1.70 -4.91
N PHE A 122 6.02 -1.14 -4.79
CA PHE A 122 6.25 0.30 -4.83
C PHE A 122 5.83 0.89 -6.18
N ALA A 123 6.14 0.22 -7.29
CA ALA A 123 5.78 0.72 -8.61
C ALA A 123 4.27 0.92 -8.75
N PHE A 124 3.46 -0.03 -8.26
CA PHE A 124 2.00 0.11 -8.28
C PHE A 124 1.49 1.07 -7.21
N PHE A 125 1.99 0.98 -5.97
CA PHE A 125 1.48 1.76 -4.85
C PHE A 125 1.76 3.27 -4.99
N PHE A 126 2.84 3.63 -5.70
CA PHE A 126 3.24 5.02 -5.93
C PHE A 126 2.95 5.51 -7.36
N ASP A 127 1.99 4.85 -8.04
CA ASP A 127 1.44 5.26 -9.34
C ASP A 127 2.44 5.28 -10.51
N VAL A 128 3.58 4.59 -10.41
CA VAL A 128 4.50 4.37 -11.55
C VAL A 128 3.90 3.35 -12.52
N ALA A 129 3.19 2.37 -12.00
CA ALA A 129 2.48 1.35 -12.76
C ALA A 129 1.02 1.28 -12.33
N THR A 130 0.16 0.87 -13.27
CA THR A 130 -1.26 0.61 -13.03
C THR A 130 -1.66 -0.70 -13.72
N PRO A 131 -2.74 -1.38 -13.29
CA PRO A 131 -3.24 -2.55 -14.01
C PRO A 131 -3.55 -2.28 -15.49
N GLN A 132 -3.88 -1.04 -15.84
CA GLN A 132 -4.16 -0.64 -17.22
C GLN A 132 -2.87 -0.48 -18.04
N THR A 133 -1.80 0.08 -17.46
CA THR A 133 -0.54 0.29 -18.17
C THR A 133 0.38 -0.94 -18.14
N HIS A 134 0.36 -1.70 -17.04
CA HIS A 134 1.25 -2.83 -16.77
C HIS A 134 0.46 -4.11 -16.39
N GLY A 135 -0.65 -4.38 -17.10
CA GLY A 135 -1.58 -5.45 -16.74
C GLY A 135 -0.98 -6.86 -16.72
N ALA A 136 0.05 -7.13 -17.53
CA ALA A 136 0.75 -8.43 -17.50
C ALA A 136 1.52 -8.62 -16.18
N LEU A 137 2.22 -7.59 -15.70
CA LEU A 137 2.90 -7.60 -14.42
C LEU A 137 1.87 -7.67 -13.28
N TRP A 138 0.80 -6.87 -13.33
CA TRP A 138 -0.28 -6.93 -12.33
C TRP A 138 -0.84 -8.34 -12.14
N ARG A 139 -1.17 -9.04 -13.23
CA ARG A 139 -1.70 -10.42 -13.14
C ARG A 139 -0.72 -11.40 -12.51
N LYS A 140 0.60 -11.22 -12.73
CA LYS A 140 1.61 -12.03 -12.05
C LYS A 140 1.59 -11.74 -10.56
N LEU A 141 1.68 -10.47 -10.17
CA LEU A 141 1.68 -10.06 -8.76
C LEU A 141 0.42 -10.54 -8.04
N ALA A 142 -0.77 -10.35 -8.64
CA ALA A 142 -2.02 -10.75 -8.04
C ALA A 142 -2.17 -12.27 -7.89
N HIS A 143 -1.73 -13.08 -8.87
CA HIS A 143 -2.09 -14.50 -8.92
C HIS A 143 -0.93 -15.49 -8.74
N GLN A 144 0.31 -15.03 -8.79
CA GLN A 144 1.50 -15.89 -8.75
C GLN A 144 2.53 -15.46 -7.68
N PHE A 145 2.31 -14.32 -7.03
CA PHE A 145 3.02 -13.90 -5.82
C PHE A 145 2.10 -14.05 -4.60
N GLY A 146 2.62 -13.83 -3.39
CA GLY A 146 1.90 -13.98 -2.13
C GLY A 146 2.44 -15.08 -1.23
N PRO A 147 1.71 -15.48 -0.17
CA PRO A 147 2.22 -16.33 0.90
C PRO A 147 2.64 -17.73 0.41
N GLU A 148 1.97 -18.24 -0.63
CA GLU A 148 2.25 -19.56 -1.21
C GLU A 148 3.46 -19.57 -2.15
N ARG A 149 3.99 -18.40 -2.53
CA ARG A 149 5.08 -18.29 -3.50
C ARG A 149 6.32 -19.09 -3.09
N ASN A 150 6.66 -19.08 -1.80
CA ASN A 150 7.80 -19.84 -1.26
C ASN A 150 7.68 -21.36 -1.51
N GLN A 151 6.46 -21.89 -1.60
CA GLN A 151 6.20 -23.31 -1.88
C GLN A 151 6.32 -23.61 -3.38
N THR A 152 5.82 -22.70 -4.22
CA THR A 152 5.85 -22.84 -5.69
C THR A 152 7.23 -22.59 -6.31
N GLN A 153 8.12 -21.88 -5.58
CA GLN A 153 9.42 -21.39 -6.07
C GLN A 153 9.32 -20.55 -7.36
N ALA A 154 8.16 -19.93 -7.60
CA ALA A 154 7.94 -19.10 -8.78
C ALA A 154 8.84 -17.85 -8.75
N PHE A 155 9.38 -17.50 -9.92
CA PHE A 155 10.24 -16.33 -10.14
C PHE A 155 11.51 -16.33 -9.25
N PRO A 156 12.42 -17.32 -9.37
CA PRO A 156 13.58 -17.43 -8.48
C PRO A 156 14.51 -16.20 -8.51
N ASP A 157 14.51 -15.44 -9.61
CA ASP A 157 15.31 -14.22 -9.77
C ASP A 157 14.70 -12.97 -9.12
N ILE A 158 13.50 -13.09 -8.51
CA ILE A 158 12.83 -11.99 -7.81
C ILE A 158 12.91 -12.24 -6.31
N HIS A 159 13.64 -11.42 -5.57
CA HIS A 159 13.78 -11.64 -4.12
C HIS A 159 12.44 -11.38 -3.39
N PRO A 160 12.06 -12.23 -2.42
CA PRO A 160 10.80 -12.11 -1.71
C PRO A 160 10.75 -10.86 -0.83
N ALA A 161 9.54 -10.34 -0.67
CA ALA A 161 9.25 -9.28 0.28
C ALA A 161 9.23 -9.80 1.73
N ASN A 162 9.29 -8.88 2.70
CA ASN A 162 9.09 -9.20 4.12
C ASN A 162 7.80 -8.54 4.64
N ALA A 163 7.52 -8.67 5.94
CA ALA A 163 6.34 -8.10 6.58
C ALA A 163 6.31 -6.57 6.37
N PHE A 164 7.24 -5.82 6.98
CA PHE A 164 7.33 -4.37 6.80
C PHE A 164 8.22 -3.99 5.62
N ILE A 165 7.75 -3.30 4.56
CA ILE A 165 6.34 -2.94 4.26
C ILE A 165 5.73 -3.81 3.16
N GLY A 166 6.48 -4.75 2.59
CA GLY A 166 6.06 -5.46 1.38
C GLY A 166 4.75 -6.23 1.48
N ASN A 167 4.56 -7.06 2.52
CA ASN A 167 3.31 -7.82 2.67
C ASN A 167 2.10 -6.89 2.92
N TYR A 168 2.29 -5.74 3.57
CA TYR A 168 1.22 -4.76 3.74
C TYR A 168 0.90 -4.05 2.43
N LEU A 169 1.92 -3.65 1.66
CA LEU A 169 1.70 -3.07 0.33
C LEU A 169 0.97 -4.04 -0.59
N ARG A 170 1.29 -5.34 -0.52
CA ARG A 170 0.53 -6.35 -1.24
C ARG A 170 -0.96 -6.32 -0.87
N SER A 171 -1.30 -6.29 0.43
CA SER A 171 -2.68 -6.17 0.89
C SER A 171 -3.33 -4.88 0.39
N GLU A 172 -2.61 -3.76 0.36
CA GLU A 172 -3.12 -2.48 -0.16
C GLU A 172 -3.40 -2.56 -1.67
N LEU A 173 -2.50 -3.15 -2.45
CA LEU A 173 -2.68 -3.31 -3.89
C LEU A 173 -3.87 -4.21 -4.22
N LEU A 174 -4.04 -5.32 -3.49
CA LEU A 174 -5.22 -6.17 -3.62
C LEU A 174 -6.51 -5.40 -3.27
N SER A 175 -6.47 -4.56 -2.23
CA SER A 175 -7.62 -3.75 -1.82
C SER A 175 -8.03 -2.72 -2.87
N GLN A 176 -7.06 -1.96 -3.38
CA GLN A 176 -7.27 -0.97 -4.44
C GLN A 176 -7.86 -1.57 -5.72
N ASN A 177 -7.69 -2.88 -5.92
CA ASN A 177 -8.14 -3.62 -7.10
C ASN A 177 -9.31 -4.58 -6.82
N GLY A 178 -9.98 -4.47 -5.66
CA GLY A 178 -11.22 -5.20 -5.38
C GLY A 178 -11.05 -6.69 -5.07
N HIS A 179 -9.88 -7.12 -4.62
CA HIS A 179 -9.59 -8.53 -4.31
C HIS A 179 -9.87 -8.90 -2.84
N ALA A 180 -10.97 -8.42 -2.26
CA ALA A 180 -11.36 -8.66 -0.86
C ALA A 180 -11.30 -10.15 -0.40
N PRO A 181 -11.76 -11.14 -1.20
CA PRO A 181 -11.69 -12.55 -0.78
C PRO A 181 -10.24 -13.03 -0.64
N GLN A 182 -9.37 -12.58 -1.55
CA GLN A 182 -7.95 -12.90 -1.51
C GLN A 182 -7.25 -12.23 -0.34
N ILE A 183 -7.61 -10.98 -0.01
CA ILE A 183 -7.10 -10.28 1.18
C ILE A 183 -7.43 -11.09 2.44
N LYS A 184 -8.69 -11.52 2.63
CA LYS A 184 -9.05 -12.35 3.79
C LYS A 184 -8.15 -13.59 3.90
N LYS A 185 -7.97 -14.30 2.80
CA LYS A 185 -7.13 -15.50 2.76
C LYS A 185 -5.68 -15.19 3.12
N GLU A 186 -5.08 -14.20 2.45
CA GLU A 186 -3.67 -13.88 2.64
C GLU A 186 -3.38 -13.25 4.02
N LEU A 187 -4.34 -12.52 4.62
CA LEU A 187 -4.20 -12.06 6.00
C LEU A 187 -4.09 -13.24 6.97
N VAL A 188 -4.87 -14.30 6.76
CA VAL A 188 -4.76 -15.53 7.56
C VAL A 188 -3.39 -16.17 7.34
N ASP A 189 -2.99 -16.38 6.08
CA ASP A 189 -1.75 -17.07 5.74
C ASP A 189 -0.50 -16.32 6.24
N PHE A 190 -0.48 -14.98 6.17
CA PHE A 190 0.67 -14.18 6.58
C PHE A 190 0.75 -13.93 8.10
N TYR A 191 -0.38 -13.87 8.81
CA TYR A 191 -0.41 -13.28 10.15
C TYR A 191 -1.05 -14.15 11.23
N LEU A 192 -1.87 -15.16 10.89
CA LEU A 192 -2.57 -15.95 11.91
C LEU A 192 -1.60 -16.66 12.86
N TYR A 193 -0.55 -17.29 12.33
CA TYR A 193 0.43 -18.01 13.16
C TYR A 193 1.14 -17.06 14.15
N MET A 194 1.39 -15.80 13.78
CA MET A 194 2.00 -14.80 14.67
C MET A 194 1.09 -14.53 15.88
N ALA A 195 -0.21 -14.30 15.58
CA ALA A 195 -1.24 -14.05 16.57
C ALA A 195 -1.47 -15.26 17.49
N GLU A 196 -1.52 -16.47 16.94
CA GLU A 196 -1.66 -17.72 17.71
C GLU A 196 -0.48 -17.97 18.65
N GLN A 197 0.74 -17.63 18.22
CA GLN A 197 1.95 -17.90 19.00
C GLN A 197 2.22 -16.86 20.08
N THR A 198 1.91 -15.58 19.83
CA THR A 198 2.33 -14.48 20.72
C THR A 198 1.21 -13.53 21.13
N GLY A 199 0.03 -13.63 20.53
CA GLY A 199 -1.05 -12.67 20.71
C GLY A 199 -0.80 -11.31 20.07
N THR A 200 0.31 -11.16 19.33
CA THR A 200 0.75 -9.92 18.69
C THR A 200 1.27 -10.22 17.27
N LEU A 201 1.48 -9.17 16.47
CA LEU A 201 2.00 -9.28 15.11
C LEU A 201 3.44 -8.75 15.03
N TRP A 202 4.23 -9.35 14.14
CA TRP A 202 5.69 -9.29 14.20
C TRP A 202 6.29 -8.28 13.23
N GLU A 203 7.55 -7.94 13.51
CA GLU A 203 8.35 -7.04 12.67
C GLU A 203 8.74 -7.67 11.33
N ASN A 204 9.00 -8.98 11.38
CA ASN A 204 9.45 -9.81 10.28
C ASN A 204 8.51 -11.02 10.12
N VAL A 205 8.58 -11.70 8.99
CA VAL A 205 7.91 -13.01 8.77
C VAL A 205 8.48 -14.13 9.66
N GLY A 206 9.51 -13.86 10.46
CA GLY A 206 10.07 -14.80 11.42
C GLY A 206 10.28 -14.14 12.78
N ALA A 207 10.40 -14.97 13.82
CA ALA A 207 10.57 -14.53 15.21
C ALA A 207 11.99 -14.07 15.57
N SER A 208 12.80 -13.65 14.58
CA SER A 208 14.19 -13.21 14.78
C SER A 208 14.34 -11.74 15.20
N ALA A 209 13.23 -11.01 15.26
CA ALA A 209 13.16 -9.60 15.64
C ALA A 209 11.96 -9.38 16.59
N SER A 210 11.45 -8.15 16.71
CA SER A 210 10.30 -7.90 17.59
C SER A 210 9.07 -8.71 17.13
N CYS A 211 8.52 -9.52 18.04
CA CYS A 211 7.25 -10.21 17.83
C CYS A 211 6.05 -9.35 18.25
N ASN A 212 6.24 -8.07 18.54
CA ASN A 212 5.17 -7.16 18.94
C ASN A 212 5.45 -5.77 18.35
N HIS A 213 4.98 -5.53 17.13
CA HIS A 213 5.32 -4.32 16.39
C HIS A 213 4.08 -3.53 15.95
N GLY A 214 4.03 -2.23 16.29
CA GLY A 214 2.82 -1.40 16.13
C GLY A 214 2.34 -1.21 14.68
N PHE A 215 3.24 -1.11 13.69
CA PHE A 215 2.85 -0.98 12.28
C PHE A 215 1.99 -2.17 11.82
N ALA A 216 2.17 -3.34 12.44
CA ALA A 216 1.50 -4.56 12.02
C ALA A 216 -0.01 -4.52 12.33
N SER A 217 -0.44 -3.60 13.20
CA SER A 217 -1.85 -3.28 13.41
C SER A 217 -2.58 -2.81 12.14
N HIS A 218 -1.86 -2.50 11.05
CA HIS A 218 -2.47 -2.26 9.74
C HIS A 218 -3.36 -3.41 9.26
N VAL A 219 -3.11 -4.65 9.71
CA VAL A 219 -4.03 -5.78 9.46
C VAL A 219 -5.47 -5.47 9.92
N ALA A 220 -5.63 -4.75 11.03
CA ALA A 220 -6.95 -4.34 11.50
C ALA A 220 -7.65 -3.41 10.49
N GLN A 221 -6.89 -2.52 9.84
CA GLN A 221 -7.44 -1.66 8.78
C GLN A 221 -7.96 -2.51 7.60
N SER A 222 -7.21 -3.52 7.16
CA SER A 222 -7.66 -4.45 6.11
C SER A 222 -8.90 -5.23 6.55
N LEU A 223 -8.99 -5.67 7.81
CA LEU A 223 -10.19 -6.33 8.33
C LEU A 223 -11.43 -5.40 8.31
N TYR A 224 -11.29 -4.16 8.76
CA TYR A 224 -12.42 -3.20 8.71
C TYR A 224 -12.80 -2.82 7.28
N ARG A 225 -11.81 -2.52 6.44
CA ARG A 225 -12.02 -2.02 5.08
C ARG A 225 -12.49 -3.10 4.13
N ASP A 226 -11.81 -4.24 4.13
CA ASP A 226 -11.92 -5.25 3.07
C ASP A 226 -12.73 -6.48 3.49
N VAL A 227 -12.85 -6.77 4.80
CA VAL A 227 -13.64 -7.92 5.30
C VAL A 227 -14.99 -7.46 5.84
N LEU A 228 -15.02 -6.52 6.80
CA LEU A 228 -16.27 -5.95 7.28
C LEU A 228 -16.96 -5.10 6.20
N GLY A 229 -16.15 -4.43 5.36
CA GLY A 229 -16.60 -3.65 4.22
C GLY A 229 -16.72 -2.15 4.46
N VAL A 230 -16.30 -1.62 5.62
CA VAL A 230 -16.30 -0.17 5.87
C VAL A 230 -15.16 0.47 5.06
N HIS A 231 -15.42 0.69 3.78
CA HIS A 231 -14.41 1.00 2.77
C HIS A 231 -13.81 2.39 2.95
N THR A 232 -14.64 3.40 3.17
CA THR A 232 -14.21 4.77 3.48
C THR A 232 -15.07 5.39 4.57
N VAL A 233 -14.43 6.25 5.37
CA VAL A 233 -15.10 7.11 6.36
C VAL A 233 -14.59 8.53 6.12
N ASP A 234 -15.40 9.33 5.43
CA ASP A 234 -15.15 10.75 5.27
C ASP A 234 -15.82 11.52 6.41
N THR A 235 -15.02 11.89 7.41
CA THR A 235 -15.51 12.63 8.57
C THR A 235 -15.82 14.10 8.28
N GLN A 236 -15.32 14.65 7.16
CA GLN A 236 -15.59 16.03 6.76
C GLN A 236 -16.84 16.11 5.89
N GLY A 237 -16.90 15.29 4.84
CA GLY A 237 -18.08 15.13 3.99
C GLY A 237 -19.25 14.41 4.68
N LYS A 238 -18.98 13.76 5.82
CA LYS A 238 -19.92 12.93 6.58
C LYS A 238 -20.52 11.81 5.72
N THR A 239 -19.67 11.09 5.00
CA THR A 239 -20.08 9.94 4.20
C THR A 239 -19.32 8.70 4.66
N ILE A 240 -20.05 7.59 4.79
CA ILE A 240 -19.49 6.25 5.00
C ILE A 240 -19.82 5.42 3.77
N HIS A 241 -18.80 4.85 3.14
CA HIS A 241 -18.99 3.90 2.05
C HIS A 241 -18.82 2.48 2.57
N LEU A 242 -19.88 1.68 2.48
CA LEU A 242 -19.91 0.27 2.82
C LEU A 242 -19.86 -0.56 1.54
N LYS A 243 -18.84 -1.39 1.37
CA LYS A 243 -18.70 -2.34 0.27
C LYS A 243 -18.70 -3.76 0.83
N ILE A 244 -19.79 -4.49 0.65
CA ILE A 244 -19.88 -5.88 1.13
C ILE A 244 -19.46 -6.81 -0.01
N ALA A 245 -18.40 -7.59 0.22
CA ALA A 245 -17.85 -8.56 -0.72
C ALA A 245 -18.01 -9.99 -0.20
N ASP A 246 -18.01 -10.98 -1.10
CA ASP A 246 -18.05 -12.39 -0.71
C ASP A 246 -16.69 -12.86 -0.23
N VAL A 247 -16.42 -12.60 1.04
CA VAL A 247 -15.17 -12.97 1.72
C VAL A 247 -15.24 -14.34 2.35
N ASP A 248 -16.13 -15.24 1.89
CA ASP A 248 -16.21 -16.62 2.38
C ASP A 248 -16.33 -16.70 3.92
N LEU A 249 -17.28 -15.92 4.46
CA LEU A 249 -17.74 -15.97 5.84
C LEU A 249 -19.27 -15.99 5.86
N ASP A 250 -19.84 -16.62 6.89
CA ASP A 250 -21.30 -16.63 7.11
C ASP A 250 -21.80 -15.29 7.64
N TRP A 251 -20.98 -14.57 8.39
CA TRP A 251 -21.30 -13.27 8.97
C TRP A 251 -20.03 -12.50 9.35
N CYS A 252 -20.16 -11.18 9.48
CA CYS A 252 -19.15 -10.31 10.06
C CYS A 252 -19.81 -9.17 10.83
N GLU A 253 -19.19 -8.74 11.91
CA GLU A 253 -19.65 -7.64 12.75
C GLU A 253 -18.46 -6.81 13.22
N GLY A 254 -18.61 -5.50 13.22
CA GLY A 254 -17.57 -4.61 13.70
C GLY A 254 -18.08 -3.22 14.04
N ARG A 255 -17.29 -2.55 14.87
CA ARG A 255 -17.53 -1.19 15.33
C ARG A 255 -16.26 -0.37 15.17
N LEU A 256 -16.36 0.77 14.49
CA LEU A 256 -15.27 1.72 14.26
C LEU A 256 -15.63 3.07 14.88
N MET A 257 -14.68 3.73 15.55
CA MET A 257 -14.92 5.01 16.21
C MET A 257 -14.63 6.18 15.28
N THR A 258 -15.57 7.13 15.20
CA THR A 258 -15.36 8.46 14.62
C THR A 258 -15.46 9.51 15.73
N PRO A 259 -14.98 10.76 15.51
CA PRO A 259 -15.15 11.83 16.49
C PRO A 259 -16.62 12.10 16.86
N GLN A 260 -17.57 11.81 15.97
CA GLN A 260 -19.00 12.04 16.18
C GLN A 260 -19.76 10.82 16.73
N GLY A 261 -19.07 9.70 16.93
CA GLY A 261 -19.67 8.46 17.44
C GLY A 261 -19.25 7.22 16.66
N PRO A 262 -19.77 6.05 17.05
CA PRO A 262 -19.42 4.79 16.39
C PRO A 262 -20.13 4.62 15.04
N VAL A 263 -19.44 3.97 14.12
CA VAL A 263 -20.02 3.27 12.97
C VAL A 263 -20.07 1.80 13.33
N THR A 264 -21.27 1.23 13.41
CA THR A 264 -21.47 -0.20 13.69
C THR A 264 -22.03 -0.86 12.44
N VAL A 265 -21.41 -1.93 11.98
CA VAL A 265 -21.86 -2.70 10.82
C VAL A 265 -21.94 -4.17 11.21
N LYS A 266 -23.00 -4.83 10.76
CA LYS A 266 -23.14 -6.27 10.81
C LYS A 266 -23.75 -6.76 9.50
N TRP A 267 -23.21 -7.82 8.92
CA TRP A 267 -23.84 -8.53 7.82
C TRP A 267 -23.78 -10.04 8.03
N TRP A 268 -24.73 -10.77 7.46
CA TRP A 268 -24.81 -12.23 7.54
C TRP A 268 -25.59 -12.83 6.37
N LYS A 269 -25.22 -14.06 5.99
CA LYS A 269 -25.92 -14.86 4.98
C LYS A 269 -27.21 -15.44 5.58
N HIS A 270 -28.33 -15.33 4.86
CA HIS A 270 -29.63 -15.89 5.27
C HIS A 270 -30.48 -16.24 4.04
N ASN A 271 -30.86 -17.51 3.90
CA ASN A 271 -31.73 -18.01 2.82
C ASN A 271 -31.28 -17.61 1.40
N GLY A 272 -29.96 -17.61 1.13
CA GLY A 272 -29.41 -17.22 -0.18
C GLY A 272 -29.40 -15.71 -0.46
N GLU A 273 -29.64 -14.89 0.57
CA GLU A 273 -29.43 -13.44 0.54
C GLU A 273 -28.38 -13.04 1.59
N ILE A 274 -27.80 -11.85 1.45
CA ILE A 274 -27.01 -11.20 2.50
C ILE A 274 -27.89 -10.14 3.15
N LEU A 275 -28.06 -10.24 4.45
CA LEU A 275 -28.72 -9.22 5.25
C LEU A 275 -27.66 -8.37 5.93
N TYR A 276 -27.90 -7.07 6.05
CA TYR A 276 -27.01 -6.20 6.82
C TYR A 276 -27.78 -5.19 7.67
N ARG A 277 -27.11 -4.72 8.71
CA ARG A 277 -27.50 -3.59 9.55
C ARG A 277 -26.30 -2.67 9.69
N ALA A 278 -26.55 -1.37 9.60
CA ALA A 278 -25.55 -0.34 9.84
C ALA A 278 -26.13 0.79 10.67
N ASP A 279 -25.44 1.14 11.76
CA ASP A 279 -25.73 2.30 12.59
C ASP A 279 -24.59 3.31 12.40
N VAL A 280 -24.92 4.50 11.87
CA VAL A 280 -23.94 5.57 11.59
C VAL A 280 -24.23 6.81 12.44
N PRO A 281 -23.21 7.64 12.76
CA PRO A 281 -23.43 8.85 13.54
C PRO A 281 -24.40 9.83 12.87
N ALA A 282 -25.08 10.64 13.68
CA ALA A 282 -26.05 11.61 13.18
C ALA A 282 -25.42 12.57 12.13
N GLY A 283 -26.12 12.75 11.01
CA GLY A 283 -25.68 13.59 9.90
C GLY A 283 -24.69 12.92 8.95
N TYR A 284 -24.33 11.66 9.16
CA TYR A 284 -23.63 10.87 8.15
C TYR A 284 -24.59 10.26 7.13
N VAL A 285 -24.14 10.19 5.88
CA VAL A 285 -24.77 9.44 4.79
C VAL A 285 -24.08 8.09 4.67
N LEU A 286 -24.87 7.03 4.56
CA LEU A 286 -24.37 5.68 4.27
C LEU A 286 -24.61 5.36 2.80
N GLU A 287 -23.53 5.09 2.07
CA GLU A 287 -23.54 4.57 0.71
C GLU A 287 -23.18 3.10 0.75
N VAL A 288 -23.88 2.25 -0.01
CA VAL A 288 -23.71 0.80 0.07
C VAL A 288 -23.56 0.19 -1.32
N ASP A 289 -22.43 -0.50 -1.54
CA ASP A 289 -22.21 -1.33 -2.71
C ASP A 289 -22.30 -2.81 -2.35
N ASN A 290 -23.04 -3.56 -3.16
CA ASN A 290 -23.05 -5.01 -3.11
C ASN A 290 -22.06 -5.57 -4.14
N LEU A 291 -20.95 -6.14 -3.67
CA LEU A 291 -19.94 -6.82 -4.48
C LEU A 291 -20.08 -8.34 -4.44
N THR A 292 -21.23 -8.84 -3.95
CA THR A 292 -21.52 -10.27 -3.88
C THR A 292 -22.44 -10.68 -5.04
N SER A 293 -22.50 -11.98 -5.32
CA SER A 293 -23.49 -12.53 -6.26
C SER A 293 -24.90 -12.59 -5.69
N ASP A 294 -25.02 -12.57 -4.37
CA ASP A 294 -26.28 -12.70 -3.66
C ASP A 294 -26.97 -11.34 -3.53
N ARG A 295 -28.28 -11.35 -3.32
CA ARG A 295 -29.03 -10.11 -3.07
C ARG A 295 -28.66 -9.56 -1.70
N LEU A 296 -28.37 -8.25 -1.64
CA LEU A 296 -28.12 -7.52 -0.40
C LEU A 296 -29.38 -6.77 0.06
N SER A 297 -29.82 -7.02 1.30
CA SER A 297 -31.03 -6.44 1.89
C SER A 297 -30.76 -5.81 3.26
N LEU A 298 -31.25 -4.58 3.49
CA LEU A 298 -31.17 -3.91 4.79
C LEU A 298 -32.18 -4.52 5.77
N ARG A 299 -31.78 -4.69 7.05
CA ARG A 299 -32.63 -5.17 8.13
C ARG A 299 -32.63 -4.25 9.35
#